data_AF-A0A1A0MFH9-F1
#
_entry.id   AF-A0A1A0MFH9-F1
#
_cell.length_a   1.000
_cell.length_b   1.000
_cell.length_c   1.000
_cell.angle_alpha   90.00
_cell.angle_beta   90.00
_cell.angle_gamma   90.00
#
_symmetry.space_group_name_H-M   'P 1'
#
loop_
_entity.id
_entity.type
_entity.pdbx_description
1 polymer ?
#
loop_
_entity_poly.entity_id
_entity_poly.type
_entity_poly.pdbx_seq_one_letter_code
_entity_poly.pdbx_strand_id
1 'polypeptide(L)'
;MDDAGGTLTTAELSCGSCGAELPPNSKFCNQCGAPVTRATRWAGYKQVTVLFADVVHSMDIAATVGPERLREIMAELADRCAAVVQRYGGVVDKFTGDGIMAMFGATVALEDHAVRACLSALVSSPRCR
;
A
#
# COMPACT_ATOMS: atom_id res chain seq x y z
N MET A 1 -38.99 -29.53 12.15
CA MET A 1 -37.70 -29.97 11.60
C MET A 1 -37.91 -30.02 10.10
N ASP A 2 -37.48 -29.05 9.29
CA ASP A 2 -36.45 -28.03 9.45
C ASP A 2 -36.76 -26.89 8.46
N ASP A 3 -36.75 -25.64 8.91
CA ASP A 3 -36.65 -24.48 8.03
C ASP A 3 -35.54 -23.58 8.58
N ALA A 4 -34.35 -23.78 8.03
CA ALA A 4 -33.16 -23.00 8.33
C ALA A 4 -33.31 -21.60 7.70
N GLY A 5 -33.85 -20.67 8.48
CA GLY A 5 -33.87 -19.24 8.16
C GLY A 5 -32.45 -18.70 8.06
N GLY A 6 -31.99 -18.51 6.82
CA GLY A 6 -30.72 -17.86 6.50
C GLY A 6 -30.68 -16.46 7.10
N THR A 7 -29.86 -16.29 8.12
CA THR A 7 -29.65 -15.04 8.84
C THR A 7 -28.97 -14.05 7.90
N LEU A 8 -29.70 -13.04 7.45
CA LEU A 8 -29.15 -11.87 6.77
C LEU A 8 -28.14 -11.22 7.73
N THR A 9 -26.86 -11.33 7.41
CA THR A 9 -25.75 -10.72 8.14
C THR A 9 -25.91 -9.21 8.02
N THR A 10 -26.51 -8.60 9.05
CA THR A 10 -26.65 -7.14 9.14
C THR A 10 -25.25 -6.59 9.32
N ALA A 11 -24.76 -5.80 8.35
CA ALA A 11 -23.46 -5.16 8.47
C ALA A 11 -23.42 -4.34 9.77
N GLU A 12 -22.65 -4.81 10.75
CA GLU A 12 -22.44 -4.16 12.04
C GLU A 12 -21.81 -2.78 11.78
N LEU A 13 -22.63 -1.74 11.87
CA LEU A 13 -22.17 -0.36 11.80
C LEU A 13 -21.64 0.02 13.17
N SER A 14 -20.36 0.39 13.28
CA SER A 14 -19.76 0.87 14.53
C SER A 14 -19.49 2.37 14.48
N CYS A 15 -19.58 3.02 15.64
CA CYS A 15 -19.27 4.44 15.76
C CYS A 15 -17.77 4.69 15.60
N GLY A 16 -17.36 5.50 14.62
CA GLY A 16 -15.96 5.87 14.41
C GLY A 16 -15.34 6.72 15.53
N SER A 17 -16.13 7.24 16.47
CA SER A 17 -15.64 8.05 17.60
C SER A 17 -15.48 7.26 18.91
N CYS A 18 -16.39 6.33 19.22
CA CYS A 18 -16.39 5.60 20.50
C CYS A 18 -16.48 4.09 20.38
N GLY A 19 -16.63 3.55 19.16
CA GLY A 19 -16.68 2.11 18.90
C GLY A 19 -18.02 1.42 19.21
N ALA A 20 -19.03 2.13 19.72
CA ALA A 20 -20.33 1.54 20.02
C ALA A 20 -21.01 0.98 18.76
N GLU A 21 -21.68 -0.16 18.90
CA GLU A 21 -22.56 -0.72 17.87
C GLU A 21 -23.74 0.21 17.63
N LEU A 22 -24.00 0.51 16.36
CA LEU A 22 -25.02 1.42 15.93
C LEU A 22 -26.20 0.65 15.34
N PRO A 23 -27.45 0.97 15.76
CA PRO A 23 -28.64 0.52 15.06
C PRO A 23 -28.59 0.88 13.57
N PRO A 24 -29.14 0.03 12.68
CA PRO A 24 -29.26 0.35 11.27
C PRO A 24 -30.04 1.66 11.08
N ASN A 25 -29.47 2.59 10.30
CA ASN A 25 -29.98 3.95 10.04
C ASN A 25 -29.79 5.00 11.14
N SER A 26 -28.92 4.75 12.14
CA SER A 26 -28.52 5.77 13.13
C SER A 26 -27.88 7.00 12.46
N LYS A 27 -28.43 8.20 12.68
CA LYS A 27 -27.82 9.48 12.27
C LYS A 27 -26.78 9.99 13.28
N PHE A 28 -26.92 9.60 14.54
CA PHE A 28 -26.04 9.94 15.66
C PHE A 28 -25.80 8.70 16.53
N CYS A 29 -24.66 8.65 17.20
CA CYS A 29 -24.35 7.59 18.15
C CYS A 29 -25.18 7.76 19.43
N ASN A 30 -25.88 6.71 19.83
CA ASN A 30 -26.64 6.65 21.08
C ASN A 30 -25.78 6.69 22.35
N GLN A 31 -24.47 6.43 22.24
CA GLN A 31 -23.56 6.39 23.39
C GLN A 31 -22.75 7.69 23.59
N CYS A 32 -22.24 8.29 22.51
CA CYS A 32 -21.38 9.49 22.61
C CYS A 32 -21.93 10.73 21.88
N GLY A 33 -23.06 10.62 21.19
CA GLY A 33 -23.67 11.74 20.45
C GLY A 33 -22.98 12.12 19.14
N ALA A 34 -21.87 11.47 18.78
CA ALA A 34 -21.15 11.78 17.54
C ALA A 34 -22.02 11.51 16.29
N PRO A 35 -21.99 12.39 15.27
CA PRO A 35 -22.70 12.16 14.02
C PRO A 35 -22.14 10.94 13.29
N VAL A 36 -23.03 10.05 12.85
CA VAL A 36 -22.66 8.84 12.12
C VAL A 36 -22.59 9.20 10.63
N THR A 37 -21.38 9.41 10.14
CA THR A 37 -21.16 9.60 8.70
C THR A 37 -21.09 8.23 8.06
N ARG A 38 -22.11 7.84 7.29
CA ARG A 38 -22.10 6.57 6.55
C ARG A 38 -21.03 6.62 5.48
N ALA A 39 -19.83 6.14 5.80
CA ALA A 39 -18.76 6.00 4.83
C ALA A 39 -19.20 4.95 3.79
N THR A 40 -19.66 5.41 2.64
CA THR A 40 -19.95 4.52 1.53
C THR A 40 -18.60 4.08 0.97
N ARG A 41 -18.11 2.90 1.38
CA ARG A 41 -16.94 2.28 0.75
C ARG A 41 -17.38 1.77 -0.62
N TRP A 42 -17.22 2.59 -1.66
CA TRP A 42 -17.42 2.13 -3.03
C TRP A 42 -16.26 1.20 -3.39
N ALA A 43 -16.55 -0.09 -3.59
CA ALA A 43 -15.58 -1.03 -4.16
C ALA A 43 -15.44 -0.70 -5.66
N GLY A 44 -14.54 0.23 -5.97
CA GLY A 44 -14.22 0.61 -7.34
C GLY A 44 -12.94 -0.08 -7.81
N TYR A 45 -12.92 -0.54 -9.06
CA TYR A 45 -11.68 -0.91 -9.72
C TYR A 45 -10.87 0.35 -9.98
N LYS A 46 -9.61 0.36 -9.55
CA LYS A 46 -8.66 1.44 -9.82
C LYS A 46 -7.54 0.89 -10.68
N GLN A 47 -7.16 1.63 -11.71
CA GLN A 47 -5.93 1.35 -12.45
C GLN A 47 -4.73 1.70 -11.58
N VAL A 48 -3.77 0.79 -11.54
CA VAL A 48 -2.53 0.93 -10.77
C VAL A 48 -1.36 0.49 -11.64
N THR A 49 -0.20 1.07 -11.39
CA THR A 49 1.06 0.58 -11.95
C THR A 49 1.93 0.03 -10.82
N VAL A 50 2.47 -1.16 -11.03
CA VAL A 50 3.43 -1.78 -10.13
C VAL A 50 4.81 -1.73 -10.78
N LEU A 51 5.80 -1.21 -10.06
CA LEU A 51 7.20 -1.17 -10.45
C LEU A 51 7.96 -2.18 -9.60
N PHE A 52 8.70 -3.06 -10.25
CA PHE A 52 9.69 -3.94 -9.62
C PHE A 52 11.09 -3.50 -10.06
N ALA A 53 12.02 -3.42 -9.11
CA ALA A 53 13.44 -3.23 -9.39
C ALA A 53 14.26 -4.16 -8.52
N ASP A 54 15.32 -4.73 -9.09
CA ASP A 54 16.14 -5.75 -8.45
C ASP A 54 17.62 -5.49 -8.75
N VAL A 55 18.50 -5.90 -7.83
CA VAL A 55 19.95 -5.75 -7.96
C VAL A 55 20.51 -6.94 -8.71
N VAL A 56 20.98 -6.69 -9.93
CA VAL A 56 21.66 -7.72 -10.74
C VAL A 56 22.93 -8.18 -10.02
N HIS A 57 23.18 -9.50 -10.01
CA HIS A 57 24.32 -10.12 -9.33
C HIS A 57 24.36 -9.90 -7.81
N SER A 58 23.21 -9.70 -7.17
CA SER A 58 23.08 -9.56 -5.71
C SER A 58 23.80 -10.67 -4.93
N MET A 59 23.74 -11.90 -5.42
CA MET A 59 24.38 -13.07 -4.80
C MET A 59 25.91 -13.02 -4.89
N ASP A 60 26.47 -12.54 -6.00
CA ASP A 60 27.92 -12.39 -6.15
C ASP A 60 28.45 -11.27 -5.25
N ILE A 61 27.67 -10.19 -5.13
CA ILE A 61 27.93 -9.10 -4.20
C ILE A 61 27.89 -9.64 -2.76
N ALA A 62 26.85 -10.41 -2.41
CA ALA A 62 26.68 -11.05 -1.10
C ALA A 62 27.88 -11.92 -0.72
N ALA A 63 28.36 -12.73 -1.67
CA ALA A 63 29.53 -13.59 -1.49
C ALA A 63 30.82 -12.79 -1.27
N THR A 64 30.93 -11.61 -1.88
CA THR A 64 32.11 -10.75 -1.81
C THR A 64 32.16 -9.90 -0.54
N VAL A 65 31.03 -9.29 -0.16
CA VAL A 65 30.97 -8.33 0.96
C VAL A 65 30.48 -8.94 2.27
N GLY A 66 29.88 -10.14 2.22
CA GLY A 66 29.21 -10.77 3.35
C GLY A 66 27.76 -10.30 3.52
N PRO A 67 26.91 -11.09 4.20
CA PRO A 67 25.48 -10.84 4.29
C PRO A 67 25.14 -9.59 5.12
N GLU A 68 25.90 -9.29 6.17
CA GLU A 68 25.69 -8.09 7.00
C GLU A 68 25.91 -6.82 6.20
N ARG A 69 27.02 -6.77 5.44
CA ARG A 69 27.37 -5.61 4.62
C ARG A 69 26.42 -5.47 3.42
N LEU A 70 26.00 -6.58 2.83
CA LEU A 70 24.98 -6.56 1.79
C LEU A 70 23.68 -5.94 2.33
N ARG A 71 23.25 -6.31 3.54
CA ARG A 71 22.03 -5.77 4.14
C ARG A 71 22.09 -4.25 4.32
N GLU A 72 23.24 -3.71 4.69
CA GLU A 72 23.46 -2.26 4.79
C GLU A 72 23.38 -1.57 3.42
N ILE A 73 24.02 -2.15 2.39
CA ILE A 73 23.99 -1.63 1.02
C ILE A 73 22.56 -1.64 0.48
N MET A 74 21.84 -2.75 0.70
CA MET A 74 20.45 -2.90 0.27
C MET A 74 19.52 -1.91 0.99
N ALA A 75 19.75 -1.66 2.28
CA ALA A 75 18.99 -0.65 3.03
C ALA A 75 19.22 0.76 2.48
N GLU A 76 20.46 1.13 2.18
CA GLU A 76 20.76 2.45 1.59
C GLU A 76 20.14 2.59 0.18
N LEU A 77 20.21 1.55 -0.65
CA LEU A 77 19.57 1.52 -1.96
C LEU A 77 18.05 1.65 -1.82
N ALA A 78 17.45 0.91 -0.90
CA ALA A 78 16.03 0.95 -0.59
C ALA A 78 15.58 2.36 -0.19
N ASP A 79 16.29 3.04 0.70
CA ASP A 79 15.98 4.39 1.14
C ASP A 79 16.04 5.39 -0.01
N ARG A 80 17.07 5.29 -0.86
CA ARG A 80 17.23 6.13 -2.05
C ARG A 80 16.09 5.92 -3.04
N CYS A 81 15.74 4.67 -3.31
CA CYS A 81 14.64 4.33 -4.20
C CYS A 81 13.29 4.78 -3.63
N ALA A 82 13.07 4.60 -2.32
CA ALA A 82 11.86 5.06 -1.63
C ALA A 82 11.68 6.58 -1.75
N ALA A 83 12.75 7.35 -1.59
CA ALA A 83 12.71 8.80 -1.76
C ALA A 83 12.33 9.22 -3.20
N VAL A 84 12.82 8.49 -4.21
CA VAL A 84 12.45 8.73 -5.62
C VAL A 84 10.99 8.35 -5.86
N VAL A 85 10.55 7.16 -5.43
CA VAL A 85 9.17 6.68 -5.57
C VAL A 85 8.19 7.67 -4.93
N GLN A 86 8.47 8.11 -3.71
CA GLN A 86 7.64 9.10 -3.00
C GLN A 86 7.59 10.44 -3.76
N ARG A 87 8.73 10.90 -4.31
CA ARG A 87 8.77 12.14 -5.11
C ARG A 87 7.84 12.07 -6.33
N TYR A 88 7.70 10.90 -6.95
CA TYR A 88 6.80 10.69 -8.08
C TYR A 88 5.37 10.32 -7.68
N GLY A 89 5.05 10.25 -6.39
CA GLY A 89 3.70 9.97 -5.88
C GLY A 89 3.37 8.47 -5.79
N GLY A 90 4.37 7.61 -5.86
CA GLY A 90 4.22 6.18 -5.57
C GLY A 90 4.42 5.86 -4.09
N VAL A 91 4.10 4.63 -3.73
CA VAL A 91 4.32 4.06 -2.39
C VAL A 91 5.11 2.77 -2.54
N VAL A 92 6.16 2.60 -1.74
CA VAL A 92 6.86 1.32 -1.64
C VAL A 92 5.98 0.37 -0.82
N ASP A 93 5.61 -0.77 -1.40
CA ASP A 93 4.78 -1.77 -0.73
C ASP A 93 5.64 -2.71 0.08
N LYS A 94 6.63 -3.35 -0.56
CA LYS A 94 7.47 -4.39 0.04
C LYS A 94 8.88 -4.43 -0.54
N PHE A 95 9.78 -4.96 0.28
CA PHE A 95 11.13 -5.33 -0.09
C PHE A 95 11.20 -6.86 -0.24
N THR A 96 11.71 -7.34 -1.37
CA THR A 96 11.84 -8.77 -1.67
C THR A 96 13.31 -9.16 -1.69
N GLY A 97 13.99 -9.05 -0.54
CA GLY A 97 15.41 -9.40 -0.42
C GLY A 97 16.32 -8.38 -1.09
N ASP A 98 16.65 -8.61 -2.35
CA ASP A 98 17.46 -7.77 -3.24
C ASP A 98 16.62 -6.81 -4.11
N GLY A 99 15.29 -6.96 -4.08
CA GLY A 99 14.38 -6.12 -4.85
C GLY A 99 13.46 -5.20 -4.05
N ILE A 100 12.87 -4.24 -4.76
CA ILE A 100 11.82 -3.33 -4.28
C ILE A 100 10.55 -3.48 -5.13
N MET A 101 9.39 -3.41 -4.48
CA MET A 101 8.08 -3.30 -5.14
C MET A 101 7.43 -1.96 -4.77
N ALA A 102 7.10 -1.16 -5.78
CA ALA A 102 6.42 0.11 -5.63
C ALA A 102 5.11 0.15 -6.40
N MET A 103 4.12 0.85 -5.87
CA MET A 103 2.80 1.00 -6.45
C MET A 103 2.48 2.48 -6.70
N PHE A 104 1.90 2.76 -7.86
CA PHE A 104 1.43 4.08 -8.27
C PHE A 104 -0.06 3.98 -8.59
N GLY A 105 -0.87 4.95 -8.15
CA GLY A 105 -2.32 4.95 -8.36
C GLY A 105 -3.14 4.17 -7.30
N ALA A 106 -2.49 3.43 -6.40
CA ALA A 106 -3.17 2.54 -5.44
C ALA A 106 -3.82 3.28 -4.26
N THR A 107 -3.06 4.14 -3.57
CA THR A 107 -3.55 4.94 -2.43
C THR A 107 -4.21 6.23 -2.89
N VAL A 108 -3.56 6.94 -3.81
CA VAL A 108 -4.04 8.16 -4.46
C VAL A 108 -4.24 7.88 -5.94
N ALA A 109 -5.41 8.23 -6.47
CA ALA A 109 -5.68 8.12 -7.91
C ALA A 109 -4.79 9.11 -8.67
N LEU A 110 -4.04 8.60 -9.65
CA LEU A 110 -3.13 9.39 -10.49
C LEU A 110 -3.37 9.00 -11.94
N GLU A 111 -3.86 9.93 -12.77
CA GLU A 111 -4.12 9.67 -14.20
C GLU A 111 -2.85 9.31 -14.98
N ASP A 112 -1.70 9.80 -14.52
CA ASP A 112 -0.37 9.62 -15.09
C ASP A 112 0.47 8.58 -14.32
N HIS A 113 -0.18 7.66 -13.58
CA HIS A 113 0.49 6.66 -12.73
C HIS A 113 1.58 5.87 -13.46
N ALA A 114 1.36 5.52 -14.74
CA ALA A 114 2.30 4.76 -15.54
C ALA A 114 3.55 5.58 -15.91
N VAL A 115 3.37 6.83 -16.32
CA VAL A 115 4.49 7.73 -16.68
C VAL A 115 5.34 8.01 -15.45
N ARG A 116 4.70 8.26 -14.30
CA ARG A 116 5.39 8.47 -13.02
C ARG A 116 6.21 7.27 -12.59
N ALA A 117 5.69 6.05 -12.77
CA ALA A 117 6.43 4.83 -12.50
C ALA A 117 7.68 4.72 -13.39
N CYS A 118 7.55 5.02 -14.69
CA CYS A 118 8.69 5.04 -15.62
C CYS A 118 9.74 6.10 -15.25
N LEU A 119 9.31 7.32 -14.92
CA LEU A 119 10.22 8.38 -14.48
C LEU A 119 10.94 8.03 -13.18
N SER A 120 10.21 7.44 -12.23
CA SER A 120 10.79 6.92 -10.99
C SER A 120 11.89 5.90 -11.28
N ALA A 121 11.63 4.92 -12.16
CA ALA A 121 12.60 3.91 -12.54
C ALA A 121 13.87 4.51 -13.19
N LEU A 122 13.68 5.49 -14.07
CA LEU A 122 14.80 6.18 -14.74
C LEU A 122 15.68 6.96 -13.76
N VAL A 123 15.08 7.60 -12.76
CA VAL A 123 15.82 8.38 -11.76
C VAL A 123 16.45 7.49 -10.68
N SER A 124 15.80 6.37 -10.32
CA SER A 124 16.35 5.40 -9.37
C SER A 124 17.50 4.59 -9.94
N SER A 125 17.59 4.45 -11.27
CA SER A 125 18.67 3.70 -11.91
C SER A 125 20.03 4.34 -11.58
N PRO A 126 20.91 3.65 -10.85
CA PRO A 126 22.28 4.12 -10.70
C PRO A 126 22.88 4.20 -12.10
N ARG A 127 23.53 5.33 -12.42
CA ARG A 127 24.31 5.42 -13.65
C ARG A 127 25.50 4.48 -13.45
N CYS A 128 25.46 3.32 -14.09
CA CYS A 128 26.64 2.48 -14.24
C CYS A 128 27.71 3.33 -14.92
N ARG A 129 28.80 3.59 -14.21
CA ARG A 129 30.00 4.26 -14.71
C ARG A 129 31.14 3.28 -14.66
#